data_AF-A0A7L8D1H7-F1
#
_entry.id   AF-A0A7L8D1H7-F1
#
_cell.length_a   1.000
_cell.length_b   1.000
_cell.length_c   1.000
_cell.angle_alpha   90.00
_cell.angle_beta   90.00
_cell.angle_gamma   90.00
#
_symmetry.space_group_name_H-M   'P 1'
#
loop_
_entity.id
_entity.type
_entity.pdbx_description
1 polymer ?
#
loop_
_entity_poly.entity_id
_entity_poly.type
_entity_poly.pdbx_seq_one_letter_code
_entity_poly.pdbx_strand_id
1 'polypeptide(L)'
;MTWEQGRATIEQLLHRGELERVAAQPEFAERSLELCDTHVTAARSIVEEDPVGALALAYDAARKALTSLLLAQGIRPTRSGGHIAVTEAVSAQLDPPNRIGRQVDRIRRARNDNEYPSVDTPSATADDATDAITVAQEAVRAVRLVLPHLTPF
;
A
#
# COMPACT_ATOMS: atom_id res chain seq x y z
N MET A 1 9.99 -13.92 -17.29
CA MET A 1 9.17 -14.59 -16.24
C MET A 1 8.25 -13.56 -15.56
N THR A 2 7.05 -13.94 -15.08
CA THR A 2 6.05 -13.02 -14.47
C THR A 2 6.60 -12.14 -13.34
N TRP A 3 7.69 -12.58 -12.68
CA TRP A 3 8.33 -11.88 -11.57
C TRP A 3 9.78 -11.47 -11.82
N GLU A 4 10.24 -11.44 -13.06
CA GLU A 4 11.65 -11.14 -13.34
C GLU A 4 12.05 -9.75 -12.82
N GLN A 5 11.17 -8.78 -12.99
CA GLN A 5 11.27 -7.50 -12.31
C GLN A 5 10.94 -7.66 -10.82
N GLY A 6 11.85 -7.19 -9.97
CA GLY A 6 11.69 -7.21 -8.51
C GLY A 6 12.05 -8.52 -7.81
N ARG A 7 12.30 -9.63 -8.54
CA ARG A 7 12.66 -10.94 -7.96
C ARG A 7 13.74 -10.83 -6.88
N ALA A 8 14.88 -10.22 -7.22
CA ALA A 8 16.02 -10.12 -6.31
C ALA A 8 15.66 -9.40 -5.00
N THR A 9 14.85 -8.34 -5.09
CA THR A 9 14.38 -7.59 -3.91
C THR A 9 13.44 -8.43 -3.06
N ILE A 10 12.49 -9.15 -3.66
CA ILE A 10 11.60 -10.05 -2.91
C ILE A 10 12.40 -11.16 -2.22
N GLU A 11 13.36 -11.77 -2.91
CA GLU A 11 14.24 -12.79 -2.34
C GLU A 11 15.07 -12.24 -1.17
N GLN A 12 15.59 -11.02 -1.27
CA GLN A 12 16.30 -10.34 -0.18
C GLN A 12 15.38 -10.03 1.01
N LEU A 13 14.16 -9.57 0.77
CA LEU A 13 13.17 -9.32 1.81
C LEU A 13 12.76 -10.61 2.54
N LEU A 14 12.61 -11.71 1.80
CA LEU A 14 12.39 -13.05 2.37
C LEU A 14 13.59 -13.50 3.19
N HIS A 15 14.81 -13.32 2.69
CA HIS A 15 16.04 -13.69 3.39
C HIS A 15 16.22 -12.91 4.70
N ARG A 16 15.89 -11.62 4.72
CA ARG A 16 15.90 -10.76 5.92
C ARG A 16 14.77 -11.08 6.91
N GLY A 17 13.83 -11.95 6.54
CA GLY A 17 12.64 -12.24 7.35
C GLY A 17 11.65 -11.06 7.43
N GLU A 18 11.75 -10.11 6.50
CA GLU A 18 10.84 -8.96 6.39
C GLU A 18 9.56 -9.33 5.62
N LEU A 19 9.68 -10.29 4.70
CA LEU A 19 8.58 -11.03 4.12
C LEU A 19 8.65 -12.50 4.53
N GLU A 20 7.53 -13.20 4.44
CA GLU A 20 7.46 -14.66 4.54
C GLU A 20 6.57 -15.25 3.45
N ARG A 21 6.81 -16.53 3.11
CA ARG A 21 5.97 -17.29 2.18
C ARG A 21 4.75 -17.86 2.91
N VAL A 22 3.59 -17.78 2.26
CA VAL A 22 2.31 -18.32 2.72
C VAL A 22 1.56 -18.98 1.55
N ALA A 23 0.45 -19.67 1.84
CA ALA A 23 -0.46 -20.06 0.78
C ALA A 23 -1.00 -18.82 0.06
N ALA A 24 -0.94 -18.82 -1.28
CA ALA A 24 -1.52 -17.77 -2.10
C ALA A 24 -3.03 -17.69 -1.87
N GLN A 25 -3.55 -16.47 -1.71
CA GLN A 25 -4.96 -16.21 -1.38
C GLN A 25 -5.54 -15.13 -2.32
N PRO A 26 -5.72 -15.44 -3.62
CA PRO A 26 -6.27 -14.47 -4.57
C PRO A 26 -7.71 -14.03 -4.23
N GLU A 27 -8.53 -14.91 -3.66
CA GLU A 27 -9.91 -14.60 -3.26
C GLU A 27 -9.96 -13.60 -2.10
N PHE A 28 -8.94 -13.63 -1.22
CA PHE A 28 -8.80 -12.64 -0.14
C PHE A 28 -8.50 -11.24 -0.68
N ALA A 29 -7.84 -11.15 -1.84
CA ALA A 29 -7.46 -9.87 -2.42
C ALA A 29 -8.69 -9.08 -2.90
N GLU A 30 -9.65 -9.74 -3.57
CA GLU A 30 -10.87 -9.07 -4.02
C GLU A 30 -11.68 -8.47 -2.86
N ARG A 31 -11.94 -9.26 -1.82
CA ARG A 31 -12.62 -8.80 -0.59
C ARG A 31 -11.86 -7.66 0.09
N SER A 32 -10.53 -7.71 0.08
CA SER A 32 -9.71 -6.63 0.64
C SER A 32 -9.88 -5.33 -0.15
N LEU A 33 -10.00 -5.40 -1.48
CA LEU A 33 -10.17 -4.23 -2.34
C LEU A 33 -11.55 -3.58 -2.15
N GLU A 34 -12.61 -4.35 -1.89
CA GLU A 34 -13.93 -3.81 -1.50
C GLU A 34 -13.86 -3.00 -0.19
N LEU A 35 -13.12 -3.50 0.80
CA LEU A 35 -12.88 -2.75 2.04
C LEU A 35 -12.06 -1.47 1.77
N CYS A 36 -11.08 -1.52 0.87
CA CYS A 36 -10.29 -0.35 0.50
C CYS A 36 -11.15 0.75 -0.15
N ASP A 37 -12.11 0.38 -1.01
CA ASP A 37 -13.06 1.34 -1.59
C ASP A 37 -13.94 2.00 -0.51
N THR A 38 -14.35 1.23 0.50
CA THR A 38 -15.09 1.75 1.66
C THR A 38 -14.26 2.76 2.43
N HIS A 39 -12.98 2.46 2.70
CA HIS A 39 -12.07 3.39 3.36
C HIS A 39 -11.80 4.65 2.54
N VAL A 40 -11.62 4.53 1.23
CA VAL A 40 -11.49 5.68 0.32
C VAL A 40 -12.73 6.56 0.36
N THR A 41 -13.92 5.97 0.39
CA THR A 41 -15.19 6.71 0.46
C THR A 41 -15.34 7.43 1.79
N ALA A 42 -15.03 6.75 2.89
CA ALA A 42 -15.04 7.34 4.21
C ALA A 42 -14.01 8.47 4.36
N ALA A 43 -12.79 8.31 3.84
CA ALA A 43 -11.77 9.36 3.87
C ALA A 43 -12.23 10.63 3.14
N ARG A 44 -12.91 10.48 1.98
CA ARG A 44 -13.51 11.61 1.26
C ARG A 44 -14.60 12.32 2.06
N SER A 45 -15.36 11.59 2.87
CA SER A 45 -16.47 12.15 3.63
C SER A 45 -16.05 12.99 4.84
N ILE A 46 -14.79 12.89 5.27
CA ILE A 46 -14.26 13.58 6.44
C ILE A 46 -13.09 14.51 6.10
N VAL A 47 -12.81 14.72 4.80
CA VAL A 47 -11.57 15.38 4.34
C VAL A 47 -11.46 16.83 4.79
N GLU A 48 -12.59 17.52 4.94
CA GLU A 48 -12.64 18.92 5.40
C GLU A 48 -12.66 19.01 6.93
N GLU A 49 -13.36 18.09 7.60
CA GLU A 49 -13.55 18.10 9.05
C GLU A 49 -12.36 17.51 9.81
N ASP A 50 -11.73 16.46 9.26
CA ASP A 50 -10.58 15.76 9.83
C ASP A 50 -9.59 15.34 8.73
N PRO A 51 -8.78 16.27 8.20
CA PRO A 51 -7.77 15.96 7.19
C PRO A 51 -6.75 14.91 7.63
N VAL A 52 -6.37 14.92 8.92
CA VAL A 52 -5.39 13.96 9.47
C VAL A 52 -5.99 12.55 9.48
N GLY A 53 -7.24 12.41 9.95
CA GLY A 53 -7.98 11.15 9.91
C GLY A 53 -8.24 10.66 8.48
N ALA A 54 -8.60 11.57 7.57
CA ALA A 54 -8.77 11.26 6.15
C ALA A 54 -7.48 10.70 5.53
N LEU A 55 -6.34 11.36 5.78
CA LEU A 55 -5.02 10.90 5.31
C LEU A 55 -4.67 9.53 5.87
N ALA A 56 -4.89 9.30 7.17
CA ALA A 56 -4.61 8.03 7.82
C ALA A 56 -5.45 6.89 7.21
N LEU A 57 -6.73 7.15 6.95
CA LEU A 57 -7.65 6.18 6.37
C LEU A 57 -7.35 5.88 4.89
N ALA A 58 -6.99 6.91 4.12
CA ALA A 58 -6.51 6.75 2.76
C ALA A 58 -5.22 5.91 2.70
N TYR A 59 -4.27 6.18 3.59
CA TYR A 59 -3.06 5.38 3.70
C TYR A 59 -3.35 3.91 4.07
N ASP A 60 -4.27 3.65 5.01
CA ASP A 60 -4.66 2.28 5.36
C ASP A 60 -5.26 1.55 4.16
N ALA A 61 -6.14 2.19 3.39
CA ALA A 61 -6.69 1.63 2.15
C ALA A 61 -5.58 1.29 1.15
N ALA A 62 -4.67 2.22 0.87
CA ALA A 62 -3.57 2.02 -0.06
C ALA A 62 -2.65 0.87 0.37
N ARG A 63 -2.26 0.84 1.65
CA ARG A 63 -1.42 -0.23 2.21
C ARG A 63 -2.11 -1.59 2.14
N LYS A 64 -3.41 -1.67 2.44
CA LYS A 64 -4.19 -2.91 2.36
C LYS A 64 -4.26 -3.43 0.93
N ALA A 65 -4.49 -2.55 -0.05
CA ALA A 65 -4.45 -2.92 -1.47
C ALA A 65 -3.10 -3.53 -1.86
N LEU A 66 -1.98 -2.88 -1.49
CA LEU A 66 -0.65 -3.42 -1.76
C LEU A 66 -0.38 -4.75 -1.03
N THR A 67 -0.85 -4.87 0.21
CA THR A 67 -0.71 -6.12 0.98
C THR A 67 -1.51 -7.26 0.35
N SER A 68 -2.72 -6.99 -0.16
CA SER A 68 -3.52 -7.99 -0.87
C SER A 68 -2.86 -8.48 -2.15
N LEU A 69 -2.15 -7.59 -2.87
CA LEU A 69 -1.36 -7.98 -4.04
C LEU A 69 -0.29 -9.02 -3.66
N LEU A 70 0.43 -8.78 -2.57
CA LEU A 70 1.48 -9.69 -2.08
C LEU A 70 0.86 -11.02 -1.61
N LEU A 71 -0.26 -10.98 -0.88
CA LEU A 71 -0.95 -12.19 -0.41
C LEU A 71 -1.47 -13.05 -1.56
N ALA A 72 -1.95 -12.44 -2.64
CA ALA A 72 -2.34 -13.16 -3.86
C ALA A 72 -1.15 -13.88 -4.52
N GLN A 73 0.08 -13.40 -4.30
CA GLN A 73 1.31 -14.06 -4.75
C GLN A 73 1.84 -15.11 -3.76
N GLY A 74 1.22 -15.27 -2.59
CA GLY A 74 1.70 -16.18 -1.55
C GLY A 74 2.88 -15.62 -0.73
N ILE A 75 2.98 -14.30 -0.60
CA ILE A 75 3.95 -13.63 0.27
C ILE A 75 3.25 -12.61 1.16
N ARG A 76 3.75 -12.40 2.38
CA ARG A 76 3.19 -11.38 3.29
C ARG A 76 4.27 -10.69 4.11
N PRO A 77 4.05 -9.43 4.53
CA PRO A 77 4.95 -8.76 5.46
C PRO A 77 4.92 -9.40 6.84
N THR A 78 6.08 -9.51 7.46
CA THR A 78 6.22 -9.91 8.86
C THR A 78 6.15 -8.67 9.77
N ARG A 79 6.15 -8.89 11.09
CA ARG A 79 6.31 -7.80 12.06
C ARG A 79 7.62 -7.01 11.85
N SER A 80 8.68 -7.67 11.40
CA SER A 80 9.98 -7.04 11.16
C SER A 80 9.97 -6.16 9.92
N GLY A 81 9.35 -6.62 8.82
CA GLY A 81 9.25 -5.83 7.59
C GLY A 81 8.23 -4.70 7.67
N GLY A 82 7.17 -4.91 8.46
CA GLY A 82 6.12 -3.93 8.68
C GLY A 82 5.56 -3.38 7.36
N HIS A 83 5.27 -2.08 7.33
CA HIS A 83 4.68 -1.45 6.15
C HIS A 83 5.73 -1.07 5.09
N ILE A 84 7.01 -0.97 5.46
CA ILE A 84 8.09 -0.60 4.54
C ILE A 84 8.35 -1.73 3.55
N ALA A 85 8.40 -2.98 4.03
CA ALA A 85 8.57 -4.16 3.17
C ALA A 85 7.46 -4.27 2.11
N VAL A 86 6.23 -3.84 2.43
CA VAL A 86 5.13 -3.82 1.46
C VAL A 86 5.41 -2.85 0.32
N THR A 87 5.78 -1.61 0.63
CA THR A 87 6.06 -0.60 -0.39
C THR A 87 7.34 -0.92 -1.18
N GLU A 88 8.36 -1.47 -0.53
CA GLU A 88 9.62 -1.88 -1.19
C GLU A 88 9.36 -3.03 -2.17
N ALA A 89 8.65 -4.08 -1.74
CA ALA A 89 8.29 -5.22 -2.58
C ALA A 89 7.51 -4.78 -3.82
N VAL A 90 6.46 -3.98 -3.61
CA VAL A 90 5.59 -3.53 -4.70
C VAL A 90 6.31 -2.58 -5.64
N SER A 91 7.12 -1.64 -5.13
CA SER A 91 7.95 -0.79 -5.98
C SER A 91 8.92 -1.62 -6.82
N ALA A 92 9.56 -2.63 -6.24
CA ALA A 92 10.47 -3.48 -6.98
C ALA A 92 9.79 -4.25 -8.12
N GLN A 93 8.54 -4.69 -7.92
CA GLN A 93 7.80 -5.47 -8.91
C GLN A 93 7.09 -4.62 -9.96
N LEU A 94 6.56 -3.44 -9.60
CA LEU A 94 5.64 -2.67 -10.44
C LEU A 94 6.14 -1.28 -10.84
N ASP A 95 7.23 -0.78 -10.25
CA ASP A 95 7.78 0.55 -10.54
C ASP A 95 9.18 0.47 -11.16
N PRO A 96 9.39 0.74 -12.47
CA PRO A 96 8.46 1.17 -13.54
C PRO A 96 7.60 0.03 -14.13
N PRO A 97 6.58 0.30 -14.98
CA PRO A 97 6.16 1.61 -15.51
C PRO A 97 5.27 2.42 -14.56
N ASN A 98 4.77 1.80 -13.48
CA ASN A 98 3.94 2.50 -12.51
C ASN A 98 4.81 3.29 -11.53
N ARG A 99 4.18 3.93 -10.55
CA ARG A 99 4.84 4.61 -9.44
C ARG A 99 4.13 4.35 -8.10
N ILE A 100 3.27 3.34 -8.07
CA ILE A 100 2.29 3.15 -7.00
C ILE A 100 2.96 2.78 -5.68
N GLY A 101 4.01 1.95 -5.69
CA GLY A 101 4.74 1.63 -4.46
C GLY A 101 5.41 2.88 -3.87
N ARG A 102 6.02 3.72 -4.71
CA ARG A 102 6.65 4.98 -4.30
C ARG A 102 5.62 6.03 -3.83
N GLN A 103 4.47 6.13 -4.49
CA GLN A 103 3.40 7.04 -4.07
C GLN A 103 2.82 6.62 -2.71
N VAL A 104 2.60 5.32 -2.49
CA VAL A 104 2.12 4.81 -1.21
C VAL A 104 3.14 5.01 -0.09
N ASP A 105 4.43 4.84 -0.37
CA ASP A 105 5.50 5.14 0.60
C ASP A 105 5.58 6.65 0.94
N ARG A 106 5.26 7.54 -0.01
CA ARG A 106 5.17 8.98 0.27
C ARG A 106 4.06 9.29 1.27
N ILE A 107 2.85 8.80 1.04
CA ILE A 107 1.73 9.05 1.97
C ILE A 107 1.90 8.30 3.30
N ARG A 108 2.67 7.19 3.33
CA ARG A 108 3.09 6.53 4.57
C ARG A 108 3.91 7.47 5.46
N ARG A 109 4.88 8.19 4.88
CA ARG A 109 5.68 9.17 5.62
C ARG A 109 4.79 10.30 6.16
N ALA A 110 3.94 10.88 5.31
CA ALA A 110 2.99 11.90 5.74
C ALA A 110 2.10 11.42 6.89
N ARG A 111 1.59 10.17 6.83
CA ARG A 111 0.84 9.57 7.94
C ARG A 111 1.68 9.42 9.20
N ASN A 112 2.92 8.96 9.07
CA ASN A 112 3.83 8.81 10.20
C ASN A 112 4.11 10.15 10.89
N ASP A 113 4.33 11.20 10.12
CA ASP A 113 4.62 12.53 10.63
C ASP A 113 3.42 13.12 11.38
N ASN A 114 2.20 12.81 10.95
CA ASN A 114 0.97 13.20 11.65
C ASN A 114 0.67 12.35 12.89
N GLU A 115 1.09 11.07 12.90
CA GLU A 115 0.95 10.19 14.07
C GLU A 115 1.93 10.58 15.19
N TYR A 116 3.13 10.99 14.81
CA TYR A 116 4.21 11.39 15.72
C TYR A 116 4.62 12.84 15.43
N PRO A 117 3.74 13.81 15.76
CA PRO A 117 3.96 15.20 15.42
C PRO A 117 5.23 15.75 16.06
N SER A 118 5.98 16.52 15.28
CA SER A 118 7.13 17.30 15.74
C SER A 118 6.81 18.79 15.62
N VAL A 119 7.55 19.62 16.36
CA VAL A 119 7.37 21.09 16.32
C VAL A 119 7.61 21.67 14.91
N ASP A 120 8.38 20.95 14.10
CA ASP A 120 8.81 21.37 12.76
C ASP A 120 7.92 20.82 11.64
N THR A 121 6.91 20.00 11.96
CA THR A 121 6.05 19.36 10.95
C THR A 121 4.60 19.78 11.11
N PRO A 122 4.07 20.61 10.19
CA PRO A 122 2.66 20.96 10.19
C PRO A 122 1.77 19.71 10.05
N SER A 123 0.60 19.75 10.68
CA SER A 123 -0.43 18.74 10.45
C SER A 123 -0.91 18.77 9.00
N ALA A 124 -1.37 17.62 8.51
CA ALA A 124 -1.91 17.46 7.18
C ALA A 124 -3.08 18.42 6.93
N THR A 125 -3.08 19.03 5.77
CA THR A 125 -4.16 19.87 5.25
C THR A 125 -5.19 19.02 4.48
N ALA A 126 -6.35 19.62 4.16
CA ALA A 126 -7.35 18.98 3.29
C ALA A 126 -6.76 18.64 1.90
N ASP A 127 -5.82 19.45 1.39
CA ASP A 127 -5.12 19.19 0.14
C ASP A 127 -4.21 17.95 0.25
N ASP A 128 -3.45 17.83 1.35
CA ASP A 128 -2.61 16.65 1.62
C ASP A 128 -3.45 15.38 1.71
N ALA A 129 -4.60 15.47 2.39
CA ALA A 129 -5.54 14.37 2.52
C ALA A 129 -6.18 14.00 1.18
N THR A 130 -6.56 14.99 0.36
CA THR A 130 -7.11 14.78 -0.98
C THR A 130 -6.11 14.11 -1.93
N ASP A 131 -4.84 14.51 -1.88
CA ASP A 131 -3.77 13.83 -2.59
C ASP A 131 -3.58 12.39 -2.09
N ALA A 132 -3.59 12.15 -0.78
CA ALA A 132 -3.50 10.80 -0.22
C ALA A 132 -4.68 9.91 -0.64
N ILE A 133 -5.90 10.46 -0.66
CA ILE A 133 -7.09 9.79 -1.20
C ILE A 133 -6.85 9.40 -2.65
N THR A 134 -6.34 10.32 -3.48
CA THR A 134 -6.06 10.07 -4.90
C THR A 134 -5.05 8.93 -5.08
N VAL A 135 -3.97 8.92 -4.28
CA VAL A 135 -2.98 7.83 -4.28
C VAL A 135 -3.60 6.48 -3.89
N ALA A 136 -4.45 6.45 -2.85
CA ALA A 136 -5.19 5.24 -2.48
C ALA A 136 -6.11 4.77 -3.62
N GLN A 137 -6.75 5.73 -4.29
CA GLN A 137 -7.40 5.66 -5.59
C GLN A 137 -6.75 4.74 -6.60
N GLU A 138 -5.57 5.22 -6.97
CA GLU A 138 -4.70 4.67 -7.99
C GLU A 138 -4.13 3.32 -7.54
N ALA A 139 -3.78 3.16 -6.26
CA ALA A 139 -3.29 1.90 -5.71
C ALA A 139 -4.36 0.79 -5.82
N VAL A 140 -5.59 1.05 -5.38
CA VAL A 140 -6.70 0.07 -5.49
C VAL A 140 -6.97 -0.30 -6.95
N ARG A 141 -7.02 0.70 -7.84
CA ARG A 141 -7.22 0.48 -9.27
C ARG A 141 -6.08 -0.34 -9.90
N ALA A 142 -4.83 0.00 -9.60
CA ALA A 142 -3.66 -0.69 -10.14
C ALA A 142 -3.64 -2.15 -9.67
N VAL A 143 -3.91 -2.41 -8.39
CA VAL A 143 -3.98 -3.78 -7.87
C VAL A 143 -5.08 -4.58 -8.56
N ARG A 144 -6.27 -4.01 -8.76
CA ARG A 144 -7.36 -4.67 -9.52
C ARG A 144 -6.97 -5.04 -10.95
N LEU A 145 -6.23 -4.17 -11.64
CA LEU A 145 -5.79 -4.43 -13.01
C LEU A 145 -4.73 -5.52 -13.07
N VAL A 146 -3.86 -5.59 -12.07
CA VAL A 146 -2.74 -6.52 -12.02
C VAL A 146 -3.17 -7.91 -11.53
N LEU A 147 -4.12 -7.99 -10.59
CA LEU A 147 -4.51 -9.22 -9.89
C LEU A 147 -4.82 -10.42 -10.81
N PRO A 148 -5.60 -10.29 -11.91
CA PRO A 148 -5.92 -11.41 -12.80
C PRO A 148 -4.72 -11.98 -13.56
N HIS A 149 -3.61 -11.25 -13.59
CA HIS A 149 -2.40 -11.61 -14.33
C HIS A 149 -1.29 -12.12 -13.40
N LEU A 150 -1.53 -12.19 -12.09
CA LEU A 150 -0.53 -12.63 -11.13
C LEU A 150 -0.43 -14.14 -11.07
N THR A 151 0.81 -14.61 -10.89
CA THR A 151 1.12 -15.98 -10.52
C THR A 151 1.74 -16.00 -9.12
N PRO A 152 1.66 -17.10 -8.35
CA PRO A 152 2.43 -17.22 -7.11
C PRO A 152 3.92 -16.91 -7.31
N PHE A 153 4.59 -16.42 -6.26
CA PHE A 153 6.01 -16.02 -6.26
C PHE A 153 6.99 -17.18 -6.00
#